data_AF-A0A3M0FVM3-F1
#
_entry.id   AF-A0A3M0FVM3-F1
#
_cell.length_a   1.000
_cell.length_b   1.000
_cell.length_c   1.000
_cell.angle_alpha   90.00
_cell.angle_beta   90.00
_cell.angle_gamma   90.00
#
_symmetry.space_group_name_H-M   'P 1'
#
loop_
_entity.id
_entity.type
_entity.pdbx_description
1 polymer ?
#
loop_
_entity_poly.entity_id
_entity_poly.type
_entity_poly.pdbx_seq_one_letter_code
_entity_poly.pdbx_strand_id
1 'polypeptide(L)'
;FVLSESVIRGNNSESFKQAPVSGGVKITTSQNVLISANVFEQNLTDGLWFDAEVSDVRVLGNKFVDNGGNGLELEMSSGVLVANNYFIRNVKSGIYIIDSNTISVWNNTFHDNKSYSVRLFQDTRRSSDPVFSMLVRDVSLKNNVLSYGAGSCQYLVDDYEKKISGQTMRVKSEGNAYHRAGPSSPANLVCWANGAKLASYKNLADFRSGTGNDLRSSLSEGASILTSSFQLTPAALANSSSVALPIPAAVASAIGVPADTRRLGAVTPILK
;
A
#
# COMPACT_ATOMS: atom_id res chain seq x y z
N PHE A 1 19.61 8.75 -3.78
CA PHE A 1 20.10 7.51 -3.13
C PHE A 1 19.55 6.31 -3.88
N VAL A 2 20.31 5.23 -4.05
CA VAL A 2 19.83 4.00 -4.70
C VAL A 2 20.13 2.80 -3.81
N LEU A 3 19.11 1.98 -3.54
CA LEU A 3 19.25 0.66 -2.93
C LEU A 3 18.57 -0.35 -3.84
N SER A 4 19.35 -1.28 -4.38
CA SER A 4 18.82 -2.27 -5.32
C SER A 4 19.40 -3.66 -5.14
N GLU A 5 18.62 -4.67 -5.54
CA GLU A 5 19.06 -6.07 -5.64
C GLU A 5 19.70 -6.61 -4.34
N SER A 6 19.19 -6.15 -3.20
CA SER A 6 19.74 -6.45 -1.88
C SER A 6 18.77 -7.22 -1.00
N VAL A 7 19.31 -7.95 -0.02
CA VAL A 7 18.53 -8.61 1.04
C VAL A 7 18.79 -7.90 2.37
N ILE A 8 17.73 -7.41 2.99
CA ILE A 8 17.70 -6.68 4.25
C ILE A 8 16.91 -7.52 5.25
N ARG A 9 17.63 -8.31 6.06
CA ARG A 9 17.03 -9.35 6.88
C ARG A 9 17.43 -9.26 8.35
N GLY A 10 16.48 -9.54 9.24
CA GLY A 10 16.76 -9.80 10.66
C GLY A 10 17.30 -8.60 11.43
N ASN A 11 17.03 -7.37 10.96
CA ASN A 11 17.50 -6.16 11.62
C ASN A 11 16.73 -5.88 12.92
N ASN A 12 17.33 -5.01 13.74
CA ASN A 12 16.90 -4.68 15.09
C ASN A 12 17.03 -5.86 16.09
N SER A 13 18.15 -6.60 16.05
CA SER A 13 18.40 -7.79 16.89
C SER A 13 18.30 -7.54 18.41
N GLU A 14 18.58 -6.31 18.86
CA GLU A 14 18.47 -5.88 20.25
C GLU A 14 17.02 -5.55 20.67
N SER A 15 16.03 -5.75 19.79
CA SER A 15 14.60 -5.55 20.06
C SER A 15 14.26 -4.13 20.54
N PHE A 16 14.90 -3.11 19.98
CA PHE A 16 14.50 -1.72 20.22
C PHE A 16 13.05 -1.51 19.79
N LYS A 17 12.33 -0.61 20.48
CA LYS A 17 10.98 -0.20 20.07
C LYS A 17 10.97 0.27 18.61
N GLN A 18 9.87 0.01 17.89
CA GLN A 18 9.67 0.43 16.50
C GLN A 18 9.90 1.94 16.33
N ALA A 19 8.99 2.73 16.88
CA ALA A 19 9.11 4.18 16.79
C ALA A 19 10.07 4.73 17.86
N PRO A 20 10.90 5.74 17.53
CA PRO A 20 10.82 6.52 16.29
C PRO A 20 11.85 6.15 15.22
N VAL A 21 12.58 5.04 15.30
CA VAL A 21 13.77 4.85 14.43
C VAL A 21 13.88 3.46 13.80
N SER A 22 13.51 2.40 14.50
CA SER A 22 13.97 1.07 14.09
C SER A 22 13.20 0.54 12.89
N GLY A 23 13.96 0.03 11.93
CA GLY A 23 13.49 -0.71 10.76
C GLY A 23 14.65 -1.42 10.09
N GLY A 24 14.39 -2.18 9.03
CA GLY A 24 15.44 -2.74 8.18
C GLY A 24 16.31 -1.64 7.57
N VAL A 25 15.64 -0.63 7.01
CA VAL A 25 16.27 0.60 6.54
C VAL A 25 15.38 1.78 6.91
N LYS A 26 15.97 2.85 7.46
CA LYS A 26 15.32 4.15 7.61
C LYS A 26 16.07 5.20 6.79
N ILE A 27 15.35 5.94 5.95
CA ILE A 27 15.91 7.01 5.10
C ILE A 27 15.23 8.31 5.50
N THR A 28 16.05 9.31 5.79
CA THR A 28 15.59 10.64 6.19
C THR A 28 16.10 11.71 5.23
N THR A 29 15.38 12.83 5.13
CA THR A 29 15.84 14.09 4.51
C THR A 29 16.59 13.87 3.19
N SER A 30 15.88 13.32 2.20
CA SER A 30 16.47 12.85 0.94
C SER A 30 15.56 13.16 -0.25
N GLN A 31 16.15 13.35 -1.43
CA GLN A 31 15.42 13.51 -2.69
C GLN A 31 15.97 12.52 -3.72
N ASN A 32 15.16 12.15 -4.71
CA ASN A 32 15.53 11.27 -5.83
C ASN A 32 16.03 9.92 -5.30
N VAL A 33 15.12 9.20 -4.63
CA VAL A 33 15.42 7.91 -4.01
C VAL A 33 14.85 6.78 -4.85
N LEU A 34 15.68 5.80 -5.21
CA LEU A 34 15.26 4.56 -5.87
C LEU A 34 15.49 3.38 -4.94
N ILE A 35 14.42 2.67 -4.60
CA ILE A 35 14.45 1.39 -3.90
C ILE A 35 13.86 0.35 -4.84
N SER A 36 14.69 -0.51 -5.41
CA SER A 36 14.22 -1.46 -6.42
C SER A 36 14.75 -2.86 -6.25
N ALA A 37 13.93 -3.86 -6.54
CA ALA A 37 14.41 -5.24 -6.63
C ALA A 37 15.02 -5.81 -5.33
N ASN A 38 14.64 -5.29 -4.16
CA ASN A 38 15.15 -5.75 -2.87
C ASN A 38 14.20 -6.74 -2.17
N VAL A 39 14.73 -7.43 -1.16
CA VAL A 39 13.96 -8.24 -0.21
C VAL A 39 14.17 -7.68 1.20
N PHE A 40 13.12 -7.14 1.81
CA PHE A 40 13.06 -6.74 3.21
C PHE A 40 12.28 -7.80 3.98
N GLU A 41 12.96 -8.60 4.79
CA GLU A 41 12.30 -9.73 5.43
C GLU A 41 12.70 -9.96 6.88
N GLN A 42 11.74 -10.40 7.69
CA GLN A 42 12.00 -10.80 9.08
C GLN A 42 12.72 -9.73 9.91
N ASN A 43 12.59 -8.45 9.54
CA ASN A 43 13.06 -7.35 10.38
C ASN A 43 12.10 -7.25 11.57
N LEU A 44 12.62 -7.06 12.80
CA LEU A 44 11.74 -7.09 13.99
C LEU A 44 10.71 -5.95 14.01
N THR A 45 10.95 -4.88 13.25
CA THR A 45 10.07 -3.73 13.12
C THR A 45 9.78 -3.46 11.64
N ASP A 46 9.76 -2.22 11.16
CA ASP A 46 9.40 -1.94 9.77
C ASP A 46 10.44 -2.49 8.79
N GLY A 47 10.02 -2.92 7.60
CA GLY A 47 10.96 -3.32 6.55
C GLY A 47 11.75 -2.11 6.03
N LEU A 48 11.02 -1.09 5.58
CA LEU A 48 11.57 0.17 5.09
C LEU A 48 10.75 1.35 5.61
N TRP A 49 11.42 2.39 6.07
CA TRP A 49 10.80 3.60 6.60
C TRP A 49 11.41 4.86 5.97
N PHE A 50 10.58 5.68 5.34
CA PHE A 50 10.92 7.05 4.96
C PHE A 50 10.33 8.03 5.97
N ASP A 51 11.15 8.96 6.48
CA ASP A 51 10.74 9.95 7.49
C ASP A 51 11.45 11.28 7.25
N ALA A 52 10.97 12.35 7.88
CA ALA A 52 11.61 13.66 7.90
C ALA A 52 11.93 14.18 6.48
N GLU A 53 10.87 14.37 5.69
CA GLU A 53 10.90 15.11 4.42
C GLU A 53 11.69 14.41 3.31
N VAL A 54 11.17 13.26 2.87
CA VAL A 54 11.72 12.52 1.71
C VAL A 54 10.86 12.76 0.47
N SER A 55 11.48 13.11 -0.66
CA SER A 55 10.79 13.40 -1.91
C SER A 55 11.33 12.65 -3.13
N ASP A 56 10.49 12.57 -4.17
CA ASP A 56 10.81 11.94 -5.47
C ASP A 56 11.32 10.49 -5.29
N VAL A 57 10.49 9.68 -4.65
CA VAL A 57 10.81 8.30 -4.27
C VAL A 57 10.16 7.31 -5.22
N ARG A 58 10.92 6.29 -5.65
CA ARG A 58 10.41 5.14 -6.41
C ARG A 58 10.71 3.86 -5.66
N VAL A 59 9.67 3.15 -5.22
CA VAL A 59 9.74 1.82 -4.59
C VAL A 59 9.19 0.80 -5.58
N LEU A 60 10.08 0.08 -6.26
CA LEU A 60 9.75 -0.71 -7.46
C LEU A 60 10.18 -2.18 -7.36
N GLY A 61 9.26 -3.14 -7.52
CA GLY A 61 9.68 -4.54 -7.67
C GLY A 61 10.29 -5.19 -6.41
N ASN A 62 10.01 -4.67 -5.22
CA ASN A 62 10.56 -5.19 -3.96
C ASN A 62 9.64 -6.22 -3.30
N LYS A 63 10.19 -6.98 -2.36
CA LYS A 63 9.44 -7.83 -1.42
C LYS A 63 9.57 -7.30 -0.01
N PHE A 64 8.45 -7.23 0.69
CA PHE A 64 8.37 -6.92 2.11
C PHE A 64 7.65 -8.07 2.81
N VAL A 65 8.40 -8.95 3.47
CA VAL A 65 7.92 -10.27 3.88
C VAL A 65 8.16 -10.52 5.36
N ASP A 66 7.12 -10.89 6.10
CA ASP A 66 7.25 -11.32 7.51
C ASP A 66 7.97 -10.30 8.41
N ASN A 67 7.88 -8.99 8.12
CA ASN A 67 8.44 -7.96 9.02
C ASN A 67 7.51 -7.76 10.24
N GLY A 68 8.10 -7.52 11.41
CA GLY A 68 7.38 -7.36 12.67
C GLY A 68 6.62 -6.03 12.80
N GLY A 69 6.92 -5.07 11.93
CA GLY A 69 6.19 -3.81 11.75
C GLY A 69 5.39 -3.79 10.46
N ASN A 70 5.41 -2.64 9.79
CA ASN A 70 4.91 -2.43 8.44
C ASN A 70 5.91 -2.98 7.42
N GLY A 71 5.44 -3.35 6.23
CA GLY A 71 6.35 -3.62 5.12
C GLY A 71 7.08 -2.33 4.70
N LEU A 72 6.29 -1.31 4.36
CA LEU A 72 6.75 0.03 4.03
C LEU A 72 6.02 1.08 4.88
N GLU A 73 6.77 2.00 5.48
CA GLU A 73 6.26 3.20 6.16
C GLU A 73 6.69 4.45 5.40
N LEU A 74 5.71 5.25 4.98
CA LEU A 74 5.88 6.55 4.35
C LEU A 74 5.40 7.60 5.34
N GLU A 75 6.34 8.25 6.01
CA GLU A 75 6.08 9.32 6.96
C GLU A 75 6.61 10.65 6.43
N MET A 76 5.79 11.70 6.52
CA MET A 76 6.17 13.07 6.17
C MET A 76 6.87 13.18 4.81
N SER A 77 6.41 12.40 3.83
CA SER A 77 7.06 12.24 2.52
C SER A 77 6.17 12.76 1.39
N SER A 78 6.78 13.13 0.27
CA SER A 78 6.07 13.66 -0.90
C SER A 78 6.52 13.05 -2.22
N GLY A 79 5.61 12.84 -3.17
CA GLY A 79 5.99 12.44 -4.53
C GLY A 79 6.57 11.03 -4.57
N VAL A 80 5.80 10.04 -4.11
CA VAL A 80 6.24 8.64 -4.02
C VAL A 80 5.47 7.76 -5.00
N LEU A 81 6.18 6.99 -5.81
CA LEU A 81 5.63 5.90 -6.59
C LEU A 81 5.98 4.56 -5.94
N VAL A 82 4.97 3.83 -5.48
CA VAL A 82 5.08 2.45 -4.99
C VAL A 82 4.46 1.53 -6.02
N ALA A 83 5.27 0.79 -6.79
CA ALA A 83 4.74 -0.04 -7.86
C ALA A 83 5.37 -1.42 -7.98
N ASN A 84 4.56 -2.41 -8.36
CA ASN A 84 5.03 -3.76 -8.65
C ASN A 84 5.71 -4.48 -7.46
N ASN A 85 5.34 -4.15 -6.22
CA ASN A 85 5.90 -4.76 -5.02
C ASN A 85 4.98 -5.86 -4.44
N TYR A 86 5.58 -6.73 -3.63
CA TYR A 86 4.89 -7.73 -2.83
C TYR A 86 4.98 -7.37 -1.34
N PHE A 87 3.83 -7.27 -0.67
CA PHE A 87 3.72 -7.01 0.76
C PHE A 87 3.03 -8.20 1.43
N ILE A 88 3.81 -9.05 2.07
CA ILE A 88 3.38 -10.38 2.49
C ILE A 88 3.58 -10.55 3.99
N ARG A 89 2.51 -10.88 4.72
CA ARG A 89 2.57 -11.29 6.14
C ARG A 89 3.31 -10.34 7.08
N ASN A 90 3.32 -9.04 6.80
CA ASN A 90 3.85 -8.07 7.76
C ASN A 90 2.88 -7.96 8.95
N VAL A 91 3.40 -7.87 10.16
CA VAL A 91 2.60 -7.93 11.41
C VAL A 91 1.72 -6.69 11.59
N LYS A 92 2.08 -5.55 10.98
CA LYS A 92 1.21 -4.38 10.89
C LYS A 92 0.59 -4.27 9.50
N SER A 93 0.99 -3.25 8.72
CA SER A 93 0.41 -2.97 7.42
C SER A 93 1.35 -3.42 6.31
N GLY A 94 0.82 -3.72 5.12
CA GLY A 94 1.68 -3.83 3.94
C GLY A 94 2.37 -2.49 3.66
N ILE A 95 1.55 -1.45 3.47
CA ILE A 95 2.00 -0.06 3.43
C ILE A 95 1.28 0.75 4.50
N TYR A 96 2.04 1.56 5.22
CA TYR A 96 1.55 2.63 6.08
C TYR A 96 1.94 3.99 5.51
N ILE A 97 0.97 4.85 5.28
CA ILE A 97 1.14 6.22 4.79
C ILE A 97 0.64 7.15 5.89
N ILE A 98 1.55 7.92 6.49
CA ILE A 98 1.25 8.85 7.56
C ILE A 98 1.76 10.25 7.19
N ASP A 99 0.87 11.24 7.30
CA ASP A 99 1.16 12.66 7.07
C ASP A 99 1.96 12.93 5.78
N SER A 100 1.64 12.21 4.71
CA SER A 100 2.39 12.21 3.45
C SER A 100 1.50 12.51 2.25
N ASN A 101 2.03 13.19 1.23
CA ASN A 101 1.24 13.62 0.08
C ASN A 101 1.79 13.18 -1.28
N THR A 102 0.95 13.22 -2.31
CA THR A 102 1.33 12.91 -3.69
C THR A 102 1.89 11.48 -3.82
N ILE A 103 1.09 10.49 -3.43
CA ILE A 103 1.49 9.08 -3.41
C ILE A 103 0.71 8.28 -4.46
N SER A 104 1.43 7.50 -5.26
CA SER A 104 0.86 6.63 -6.28
C SER A 104 1.20 5.17 -5.98
N VAL A 105 0.19 4.36 -5.68
CA VAL A 105 0.33 2.94 -5.34
C VAL A 105 -0.28 2.10 -6.47
N TRP A 106 0.58 1.52 -7.31
CA TRP A 106 0.17 0.84 -8.54
C TRP A 106 0.61 -0.60 -8.59
N ASN A 107 -0.28 -1.51 -9.00
CA ASN A 107 0.13 -2.86 -9.38
C ASN A 107 0.94 -3.58 -8.28
N ASN A 108 0.59 -3.42 -7.00
CA ASN A 108 1.22 -4.16 -5.91
C ASN A 108 0.33 -5.34 -5.49
N THR A 109 0.95 -6.39 -4.95
CA THR A 109 0.23 -7.52 -4.36
C THR A 109 0.42 -7.53 -2.85
N PHE A 110 -0.70 -7.48 -2.13
CA PHE A 110 -0.76 -7.57 -0.68
C PHE A 110 -1.37 -8.92 -0.29
N HIS A 111 -0.78 -9.59 0.69
CA HIS A 111 -1.28 -10.86 1.19
C HIS A 111 -0.95 -11.04 2.67
N ASP A 112 -1.96 -11.32 3.48
CA ASP A 112 -1.87 -11.69 4.89
C ASP A 112 -1.15 -10.68 5.80
N ASN A 113 -1.12 -9.40 5.42
CA ASN A 113 -0.68 -8.34 6.34
C ASN A 113 -1.69 -8.20 7.49
N LYS A 114 -1.21 -8.34 8.73
CA LYS A 114 -2.08 -8.69 9.86
C LYS A 114 -3.02 -7.55 10.28
N SER A 115 -2.57 -6.29 10.25
CA SER A 115 -3.43 -5.16 10.61
C SER A 115 -4.20 -4.61 9.40
N TYR A 116 -3.51 -4.31 8.29
CA TYR A 116 -4.12 -3.76 7.07
C TYR A 116 -3.30 -4.13 5.85
N SER A 117 -3.91 -4.25 4.67
CA SER A 117 -3.12 -4.25 3.43
C SER A 117 -2.52 -2.87 3.18
N VAL A 118 -3.36 -1.84 3.25
CA VAL A 118 -2.95 -0.43 3.13
C VAL A 118 -3.60 0.38 4.24
N ARG A 119 -2.80 1.20 4.91
CA ARG A 119 -3.26 2.14 5.95
C ARG A 119 -2.81 3.55 5.60
N LEU A 120 -3.74 4.48 5.56
CA LEU A 120 -3.51 5.92 5.53
C LEU A 120 -3.96 6.50 6.87
N PHE A 121 -3.14 7.36 7.46
CA PHE A 121 -3.44 7.97 8.75
C PHE A 121 -2.97 9.42 8.78
N GLN A 122 -3.90 10.33 9.02
CA GLN A 122 -3.58 11.71 9.33
C GLN A 122 -3.51 11.89 10.84
N ASP A 123 -2.40 12.40 11.37
CA ASP A 123 -2.31 12.83 12.77
C ASP A 123 -2.47 14.35 12.91
N THR A 124 -2.08 14.95 14.05
CA THR A 124 -2.22 16.39 14.31
C THR A 124 -1.15 17.26 13.65
N ARG A 125 -0.08 16.69 13.09
CA ARG A 125 1.04 17.42 12.48
C ARG A 125 0.61 18.13 11.22
N ARG A 126 1.14 19.33 11.01
CA ARG A 126 0.91 20.18 9.84
C ARG A 126 2.18 20.95 9.54
N SER A 127 2.40 21.25 8.27
CA SER A 127 3.48 22.11 7.83
C SER A 127 2.97 23.10 6.79
N SER A 128 3.54 24.30 6.80
CA SER A 128 3.33 25.31 5.76
C SER A 128 4.20 25.08 4.53
N ASP A 129 5.12 24.10 4.57
CA ASP A 129 5.93 23.73 3.42
C ASP A 129 5.03 23.24 2.27
N PRO A 130 5.17 23.79 1.04
CA PRO A 130 4.30 23.44 -0.07
C PRO A 130 4.50 22.02 -0.61
N VAL A 131 5.69 21.43 -0.40
CA VAL A 131 6.04 20.06 -0.79
C VAL A 131 5.68 19.10 0.34
N PHE A 132 6.12 19.40 1.56
CA PHE A 132 5.98 18.57 2.75
C PHE A 132 4.90 19.10 3.68
N SER A 133 3.65 19.11 3.20
CA SER A 133 2.52 19.72 3.93
C SER A 133 2.16 19.01 5.25
N MET A 134 2.71 17.82 5.49
CA MET A 134 2.32 16.91 6.59
C MET A 134 0.83 16.59 6.59
N LEU A 135 0.22 16.61 5.41
CA LEU A 135 -1.15 16.22 5.16
C LEU A 135 -1.17 14.93 4.35
N VAL A 136 -1.94 13.94 4.79
CA VAL A 136 -2.36 12.84 3.93
C VAL A 136 -3.22 13.43 2.81
N ARG A 137 -2.63 13.57 1.62
CA ARG A 137 -3.33 14.17 0.47
C ARG A 137 -2.84 13.61 -0.87
N ASP A 138 -3.74 13.53 -1.85
CA ASP A 138 -3.41 13.11 -3.21
C ASP A 138 -2.77 11.71 -3.25
N VAL A 139 -3.44 10.76 -2.61
CA VAL A 139 -3.05 9.35 -2.62
C VAL A 139 -3.92 8.59 -3.61
N SER A 140 -3.31 7.83 -4.51
CA SER A 140 -4.03 6.97 -5.45
C SER A 140 -3.63 5.50 -5.32
N LEU A 141 -4.62 4.61 -5.26
CA LEU A 141 -4.44 3.15 -5.21
C LEU A 141 -5.09 2.55 -6.46
N LYS A 142 -4.28 2.03 -7.38
CA LYS A 142 -4.79 1.51 -8.65
C LYS A 142 -4.18 0.17 -9.03
N ASN A 143 -5.00 -0.70 -9.60
CA ASN A 143 -4.56 -2.01 -10.11
C ASN A 143 -3.88 -2.91 -9.08
N ASN A 144 -4.08 -2.71 -7.78
CA ASN A 144 -3.48 -3.53 -6.74
C ASN A 144 -4.33 -4.78 -6.48
N VAL A 145 -3.70 -5.83 -5.97
CA VAL A 145 -4.39 -6.98 -5.37
C VAL A 145 -4.28 -6.88 -3.87
N LEU A 146 -5.39 -6.68 -3.18
CA LEU A 146 -5.49 -6.68 -1.73
C LEU A 146 -6.13 -8.01 -1.33
N SER A 147 -5.29 -8.99 -1.02
CA SER A 147 -5.74 -10.28 -0.52
C SER A 147 -5.57 -10.31 0.98
N TYR A 148 -6.64 -10.77 1.63
CA TYR A 148 -6.84 -11.07 3.03
C TYR A 148 -5.77 -10.66 4.06
N GLY A 149 -6.21 -10.01 5.14
CA GLY A 149 -5.43 -9.79 6.36
C GLY A 149 -6.31 -10.05 7.59
N ALA A 150 -5.73 -10.09 8.78
CA ALA A 150 -6.46 -10.43 10.01
C ALA A 150 -7.12 -9.22 10.73
N GLY A 151 -6.99 -8.02 10.16
CA GLY A 151 -7.45 -6.78 10.78
C GLY A 151 -8.94 -6.52 10.64
N SER A 152 -9.41 -5.37 11.15
CA SER A 152 -10.82 -4.99 11.13
C SER A 152 -11.34 -4.64 9.73
N CYS A 153 -10.46 -4.26 8.82
CA CYS A 153 -10.69 -4.02 7.39
C CYS A 153 -9.37 -4.17 6.61
N GLN A 154 -9.45 -4.31 5.28
CA GLN A 154 -8.25 -4.46 4.45
C GLN A 154 -7.59 -3.13 4.11
N TYR A 155 -8.42 -2.10 3.91
CA TYR A 155 -8.00 -0.77 3.51
C TYR A 155 -8.52 0.25 4.52
N LEU A 156 -7.62 0.95 5.20
CA LEU A 156 -7.95 1.98 6.17
C LEU A 156 -7.50 3.35 5.66
N VAL A 157 -8.42 4.31 5.71
CA VAL A 157 -8.13 5.75 5.70
C VAL A 157 -8.67 6.31 6.99
N ASP A 158 -7.82 6.90 7.82
CA ASP A 158 -8.24 7.48 9.09
C ASP A 158 -7.69 8.89 9.27
N ASP A 159 -8.46 9.68 10.00
CA ASP A 159 -8.07 10.99 10.50
C ASP A 159 -8.17 10.96 12.02
N TYR A 160 -7.05 11.17 12.70
CA TYR A 160 -7.01 11.17 14.16
C TYR A 160 -7.95 12.23 14.75
N GLU A 161 -8.00 13.41 14.14
CA GLU A 161 -8.80 14.53 14.66
C GLU A 161 -10.29 14.44 14.30
N LYS A 162 -10.67 13.52 13.42
CA LYS A 162 -12.05 13.33 12.93
C LYS A 162 -12.64 14.64 12.35
N LYS A 163 -11.84 15.35 11.56
CA LYS A 163 -12.19 16.63 10.92
C LYS A 163 -12.28 16.51 9.40
N ILE A 164 -11.37 15.75 8.79
CA ILE A 164 -11.28 15.64 7.34
C ILE A 164 -11.68 14.24 6.86
N SER A 165 -12.37 14.20 5.72
CA SER A 165 -12.73 12.94 5.07
C SER A 165 -11.65 12.49 4.10
N GLY A 166 -11.66 11.21 3.74
CA GLY A 166 -10.79 10.71 2.67
C GLY A 166 -11.02 11.42 1.32
N GLN A 167 -12.23 11.95 1.09
CA GLN A 167 -12.56 12.77 -0.07
C GLN A 167 -11.84 14.13 -0.02
N THR A 168 -11.81 14.78 1.14
CA THR A 168 -11.05 16.03 1.33
C THR A 168 -9.54 15.79 1.23
N MET A 169 -9.06 14.64 1.73
CA MET A 169 -7.70 14.15 1.50
C MET A 169 -7.43 13.82 0.02
N ARG A 170 -8.45 13.81 -0.85
CA ARG A 170 -8.35 13.45 -2.28
C ARG A 170 -7.76 12.06 -2.49
N VAL A 171 -8.08 11.14 -1.59
CA VAL A 171 -7.71 9.73 -1.69
C VAL A 171 -8.61 9.07 -2.75
N LYS A 172 -7.99 8.43 -3.74
CA LYS A 172 -8.68 7.76 -4.85
C LYS A 172 -8.28 6.29 -4.94
N SER A 173 -9.25 5.41 -5.08
CA SER A 173 -9.04 3.97 -5.27
C SER A 173 -9.84 3.50 -6.47
N GLU A 174 -9.22 2.79 -7.41
CA GLU A 174 -9.92 2.28 -8.61
C GLU A 174 -9.20 1.10 -9.28
N GLY A 175 -9.97 0.18 -9.85
CA GLY A 175 -9.45 -0.97 -10.60
C GLY A 175 -8.62 -1.94 -9.76
N ASN A 176 -8.88 -2.02 -8.46
CA ASN A 176 -8.21 -2.96 -7.55
C ASN A 176 -8.99 -4.28 -7.48
N ALA A 177 -8.29 -5.38 -7.18
CA ALA A 177 -8.92 -6.64 -6.81
C ALA A 177 -8.77 -6.89 -5.32
N TYR A 178 -9.92 -7.01 -4.65
CA TYR A 178 -10.01 -7.39 -3.26
C TYR A 178 -10.32 -8.88 -3.16
N HIS A 179 -9.69 -9.55 -2.20
CA HIS A 179 -10.01 -10.93 -1.88
C HIS A 179 -10.14 -11.13 -0.37
N ARG A 180 -11.15 -11.91 0.03
CA ARG A 180 -11.28 -12.38 1.41
C ARG A 180 -11.85 -13.78 1.53
N ALA A 181 -11.52 -14.49 2.61
CA ALA A 181 -11.98 -15.87 2.81
C ALA A 181 -13.51 -15.98 2.96
N GLY A 182 -14.18 -14.93 3.40
CA GLY A 182 -15.64 -14.88 3.49
C GLY A 182 -16.13 -13.49 3.92
N PRO A 183 -17.45 -13.23 3.88
CA PRO A 183 -18.01 -11.90 4.09
C PRO A 183 -17.79 -11.32 5.50
N SER A 184 -17.49 -12.14 6.50
CA SER A 184 -17.23 -11.74 7.89
C SER A 184 -15.75 -11.74 8.26
N SER A 185 -14.89 -12.15 7.33
CA SER A 185 -13.47 -12.30 7.54
C SER A 185 -12.82 -11.32 6.57
N PRO A 186 -12.38 -10.11 7.00
CA PRO A 186 -13.09 -9.35 8.01
C PRO A 186 -14.41 -8.84 7.46
N ALA A 187 -15.32 -8.48 8.36
CA ALA A 187 -16.65 -7.99 8.00
C ALA A 187 -16.61 -6.71 7.16
N ASN A 188 -15.66 -5.82 7.43
CA ASN A 188 -15.49 -4.58 6.71
C ASN A 188 -14.44 -4.73 5.62
N LEU A 189 -14.76 -4.33 4.40
CA LEU A 189 -13.78 -4.25 3.32
C LEU A 189 -12.87 -3.03 3.51
N VAL A 190 -13.49 -1.87 3.75
CA VAL A 190 -12.82 -0.56 3.85
C VAL A 190 -13.30 0.17 5.11
N CYS A 191 -12.37 0.77 5.84
CA CYS A 191 -12.65 1.76 6.88
C CYS A 191 -12.19 3.13 6.39
N TRP A 192 -13.03 4.16 6.54
CA TRP A 192 -12.86 5.42 5.83
C TRP A 192 -13.14 6.63 6.70
N ALA A 193 -12.20 7.58 6.72
CA ALA A 193 -12.36 8.88 7.35
C ALA A 193 -13.54 9.62 6.70
N ASN A 194 -14.57 9.94 7.47
CA ASN A 194 -15.78 10.58 6.99
C ASN A 194 -16.14 11.80 7.85
N GLY A 195 -15.15 12.69 8.03
CA GLY A 195 -15.25 13.83 8.95
C GLY A 195 -15.29 13.34 10.40
N ALA A 196 -16.37 13.67 11.12
CA ALA A 196 -16.54 13.39 12.55
C ALA A 196 -16.57 11.91 12.95
N LYS A 197 -16.59 10.97 11.99
CA LYS A 197 -16.63 9.52 12.26
C LYS A 197 -15.80 8.72 11.28
N LEU A 198 -15.34 7.56 11.74
CA LEU A 198 -14.81 6.51 10.87
C LEU A 198 -15.99 5.69 10.33
N ALA A 199 -16.21 5.72 9.02
CA ALA A 199 -17.21 4.89 8.35
C ALA A 199 -16.63 3.51 8.02
N SER A 200 -17.47 2.48 8.11
CA SER A 200 -17.11 1.11 7.72
C SER A 200 -17.98 0.65 6.56
N TYR A 201 -17.35 0.17 5.50
CA TYR A 201 -18.02 -0.34 4.31
C TYR A 201 -17.80 -1.85 4.20
N LYS A 202 -18.87 -2.64 4.14
CA LYS A 202 -18.79 -4.11 4.21
C LYS A 202 -18.40 -4.75 2.88
N ASN A 203 -18.69 -4.09 1.78
CA ASN A 203 -18.46 -4.56 0.42
C ASN A 203 -18.23 -3.38 -0.53
N LEU A 204 -17.95 -3.69 -1.80
CA LEU A 204 -17.70 -2.68 -2.83
C LEU A 204 -18.94 -1.83 -3.16
N ALA A 205 -20.15 -2.40 -3.13
CA ALA A 205 -21.36 -1.62 -3.42
C ALA A 205 -21.55 -0.49 -2.37
N ASP A 206 -21.38 -0.81 -1.09
CA ASP A 206 -21.43 0.17 -0.01
C ASP A 206 -20.34 1.24 -0.18
N PHE A 207 -19.10 0.81 -0.47
CA PHE A 207 -17.96 1.71 -0.62
C PHE A 207 -18.12 2.67 -1.81
N ARG A 208 -18.60 2.16 -2.94
CA ARG A 208 -18.92 2.94 -4.14
C ARG A 208 -19.99 3.98 -3.86
N SER A 209 -21.10 3.56 -3.25
CA SER A 209 -22.20 4.45 -2.90
C SER A 209 -21.75 5.55 -1.94
N GLY A 210 -20.94 5.19 -0.94
CA GLY A 210 -20.49 6.12 0.08
C GLY A 210 -19.37 7.07 -0.34
N THR A 211 -18.56 6.72 -1.35
CA THR A 211 -17.35 7.48 -1.66
C THR A 211 -17.12 7.81 -3.14
N GLY A 212 -17.78 7.09 -4.06
CA GLY A 212 -17.52 7.17 -5.49
C GLY A 212 -16.22 6.47 -5.95
N ASN A 213 -15.51 5.79 -5.05
CA ASN A 213 -14.30 5.02 -5.40
C ASN A 213 -14.63 3.60 -5.88
N ASP A 214 -13.63 2.96 -6.48
CA ASP A 214 -13.58 1.54 -6.82
C ASP A 214 -14.75 1.08 -7.72
N LEU A 215 -15.21 1.94 -8.64
CA LEU A 215 -16.34 1.68 -9.53
C LEU A 215 -16.12 0.47 -10.44
N ARG A 216 -14.87 0.20 -10.81
CA ARG A 216 -14.43 -0.93 -11.65
C ARG A 216 -13.75 -2.06 -10.88
N SER A 217 -13.47 -1.86 -9.60
CA SER A 217 -12.79 -2.86 -8.76
C SER A 217 -13.60 -4.13 -8.58
N SER A 218 -12.96 -5.22 -8.17
CA SER A 218 -13.60 -6.51 -7.92
C SER A 218 -13.41 -6.96 -6.48
N LEU A 219 -14.37 -7.72 -5.96
CA LEU A 219 -14.27 -8.41 -4.68
C LEU A 219 -14.54 -9.89 -4.94
N SER A 220 -13.58 -10.73 -4.55
CA SER A 220 -13.71 -12.19 -4.57
C SER A 220 -13.76 -12.72 -3.14
N GLU A 221 -14.74 -13.57 -2.87
CA GLU A 221 -14.93 -14.21 -1.56
C GLU A 221 -14.74 -15.73 -1.68
N GLY A 222 -14.09 -16.34 -0.69
CA GLY A 222 -13.86 -17.79 -0.63
C GLY A 222 -12.45 -18.18 -1.06
N ALA A 223 -12.32 -18.90 -2.17
CA ALA A 223 -11.04 -19.42 -2.63
C ALA A 223 -10.07 -18.28 -3.00
N SER A 224 -8.80 -18.47 -2.62
CA SER A 224 -7.74 -17.50 -2.92
C SER A 224 -7.64 -17.18 -4.41
N ILE A 225 -7.56 -15.90 -4.73
CA ILE A 225 -7.22 -15.41 -6.08
C ILE A 225 -5.70 -15.41 -6.34
N LEU A 226 -4.91 -15.77 -5.32
CA LEU A 226 -3.46 -15.86 -5.38
C LEU A 226 -2.98 -17.31 -5.28
N THR A 227 -1.93 -17.65 -6.01
CA THR A 227 -1.16 -18.88 -5.88
C THR A 227 -0.27 -18.84 -4.62
N SER A 228 0.38 -19.97 -4.30
CA SER A 228 1.37 -20.05 -3.21
C SER A 228 2.59 -19.16 -3.41
N SER A 229 2.86 -18.71 -4.65
CA SER A 229 3.91 -17.74 -4.98
C SER A 229 3.36 -16.30 -5.08
N PHE A 230 2.18 -16.05 -4.52
CA PHE A 230 1.52 -14.74 -4.48
C PHE A 230 1.26 -14.12 -5.87
N GLN A 231 1.26 -14.92 -6.92
CA GLN A 231 0.81 -14.51 -8.25
C GLN A 231 -0.70 -14.68 -8.35
N LEU A 232 -1.36 -13.95 -9.25
CA LEU A 232 -2.76 -14.26 -9.58
C LEU A 232 -2.90 -15.71 -10.07
N THR A 233 -3.97 -16.38 -9.65
CA THR A 233 -4.37 -17.65 -10.24
C THR A 233 -4.73 -17.46 -11.72
N PRO A 234 -4.67 -18.51 -12.57
CA PRO A 234 -5.03 -18.38 -13.98
C PRO A 234 -6.43 -17.78 -14.20
N ALA A 235 -7.41 -18.17 -13.37
CA ALA A 235 -8.77 -17.64 -13.44
C ALA A 235 -8.85 -16.14 -13.07
N ALA A 236 -8.14 -15.72 -12.01
CA ALA A 236 -8.11 -14.31 -11.62
C ALA A 236 -7.34 -13.46 -12.64
N LEU A 237 -6.25 -13.99 -13.20
CA LEU A 237 -5.48 -13.34 -14.25
C LEU A 237 -6.30 -13.14 -15.54
N ALA A 238 -7.10 -14.13 -15.95
CA ALA A 238 -7.96 -14.02 -17.13
C ALA A 238 -9.00 -12.88 -16.99
N ASN A 239 -9.47 -12.63 -15.77
CA ASN A 239 -10.40 -11.53 -15.47
C ASN A 239 -9.70 -10.20 -15.20
N SER A 240 -8.38 -10.15 -15.23
CA SER A 240 -7.63 -8.97 -14.82
C SER A 240 -7.90 -7.75 -15.69
N SER A 241 -8.09 -7.92 -16.99
CA SER A 241 -8.23 -6.81 -17.94
C SER A 241 -9.57 -6.08 -17.86
N SER A 242 -10.62 -6.74 -17.36
CA SER A 242 -11.94 -6.12 -17.18
C SER A 242 -11.96 -5.17 -15.97
N VAL A 243 -11.20 -5.50 -14.94
CA VAL A 243 -11.05 -4.73 -13.70
C VAL A 243 -9.98 -3.64 -13.85
N ALA A 244 -8.78 -4.02 -14.31
CA ALA A 244 -7.62 -3.14 -14.33
C ALA A 244 -7.79 -1.93 -15.26
N LEU A 245 -7.32 -0.79 -14.77
CA LEU A 245 -7.10 0.42 -15.55
C LEU A 245 -5.87 0.27 -16.45
N PRO A 246 -5.79 1.00 -17.58
CA PRO A 246 -4.56 1.05 -18.36
C PRO A 246 -3.44 1.67 -17.51
N ILE A 247 -2.29 1.01 -17.46
CA ILE A 247 -1.12 1.52 -16.72
C ILE A 247 -0.55 2.74 -17.48
N PRO A 248 -0.45 3.92 -16.85
CA PRO A 248 0.10 5.11 -17.49
C PRO A 248 1.55 4.89 -17.93
N ALA A 249 1.96 5.50 -19.04
CA ALA A 249 3.29 5.31 -19.63
C ALA A 249 4.46 5.47 -18.62
N ALA A 250 4.39 6.47 -17.74
CA ALA A 250 5.42 6.69 -16.71
C ALA A 250 5.51 5.53 -15.69
N VAL A 251 4.37 4.96 -15.29
CA VAL A 251 4.34 3.79 -14.38
C VAL A 251 4.76 2.54 -15.13
N ALA A 252 4.29 2.35 -16.37
CA ALA A 252 4.62 1.22 -17.21
C ALA A 252 6.14 1.13 -17.46
N SER A 253 6.75 2.26 -17.81
CA SER A 253 8.21 2.39 -17.94
C SER A 253 8.94 2.09 -16.63
N ALA A 254 8.39 2.52 -15.48
CA ALA A 254 8.98 2.25 -14.16
C ALA A 254 9.09 0.76 -13.85
N ILE A 255 8.09 -0.02 -14.24
CA ILE A 255 7.97 -1.43 -13.86
C ILE A 255 8.28 -2.39 -15.01
N GLY A 256 8.77 -1.87 -16.14
CA GLY A 256 9.24 -2.68 -17.27
C GLY A 256 8.12 -3.37 -18.07
N VAL A 257 6.97 -2.71 -18.24
CA VAL A 257 5.86 -3.22 -19.06
C VAL A 257 5.43 -2.23 -20.16
N PRO A 258 4.75 -2.68 -21.23
CA PRO A 258 4.18 -1.77 -22.21
C PRO A 258 3.16 -0.81 -21.58
N ALA A 259 3.11 0.43 -22.10
CA ALA A 259 2.04 1.37 -21.75
C ALA A 259 0.66 0.77 -22.07
N ASP A 260 -0.37 1.21 -21.33
CA ASP A 260 -1.75 0.73 -21.44
C ASP A 260 -1.97 -0.75 -21.13
N THR A 261 -0.93 -1.46 -20.65
CA THR A 261 -1.07 -2.80 -20.07
C THR A 261 -2.17 -2.78 -19.00
N ARG A 262 -3.10 -3.73 -19.06
CA ARG A 262 -4.18 -3.89 -18.08
C ARG A 262 -3.96 -5.15 -17.28
N ARG A 263 -3.28 -5.00 -16.14
CA ARG A 263 -2.96 -6.11 -15.23
C ARG A 263 -3.20 -5.69 -13.79
N LEU A 264 -3.65 -6.63 -12.97
CA LEU A 264 -3.84 -6.50 -11.54
C LEU A 264 -2.63 -7.09 -10.80
N GLY A 265 -2.32 -6.48 -9.66
CA GLY A 265 -1.23 -6.90 -8.79
C GLY A 265 0.14 -6.69 -9.42
N ALA A 266 1.16 -7.21 -8.74
CA ALA A 266 2.51 -7.21 -9.24
C ALA A 266 2.62 -8.05 -10.52
N VAL A 267 3.29 -7.47 -11.52
CA VAL A 267 3.29 -7.91 -12.92
C VAL A 267 4.53 -8.73 -13.27
N THR A 268 5.64 -8.52 -12.58
CA THR A 268 6.85 -9.35 -12.72
C THR A 268 6.97 -10.32 -11.55
N PRO A 269 7.50 -11.54 -11.79
CA PRO A 269 7.73 -12.51 -10.73
C PRO A 269 8.61 -11.93 -9.62
N ILE A 270 8.41 -12.48 -8.43
CA ILE A 270 9.27 -12.21 -7.29
C ILE A 270 10.71 -12.64 -7.66
N LEU A 271 11.66 -11.70 -7.67
CA LEU A 271 13.09 -11.98 -7.87
C LEU A 271 13.51 -13.13 -6.95
N LYS A 272 14.16 -14.15 -7.48
CA LYS A 272 14.56 -15.33 -6.71
C LYS A 272 15.61 -14.98 -5.67
#